data_AF-A0A0K8UCI9-F1
#
_entry.id   AF-A0A0K8UCI9-F1
#
_cell.length_a   1.000
_cell.length_b   1.000
_cell.length_c   1.000
_cell.angle_alpha   90.00
_cell.angle_beta   90.00
_cell.angle_gamma   90.00
#
_symmetry.space_group_name_H-M   'P 1'
#
loop_
_entity.id
_entity.type
_entity.pdbx_description
1 polymer ?
#
loop_
_entity_poly.entity_id
_entity_poly.type
_entity_poly.pdbx_seq_one_letter_code
_entity_poly.pdbx_strand_id
1 'polypeptide(L)'
;KYRHRRDVNELPSNEYLPPVAVAQEQAVYEAPQESAVLADDGYRYKIVRRLKYRHRRDVNELPSNEYLPPVAVASAPVAVVEPQIVDIPQESAVLADDGYRY
;
A
#
# COMPACT_ATOMS: atom_id res chain seq x y z
N LYS A 1 -11.24 31.82 -39.43
CA LYS A 1 -10.32 32.03 -38.28
C LYS A 1 -9.14 31.07 -38.42
N TYR A 2 -8.00 31.55 -38.93
CA TYR A 2 -6.78 30.76 -39.00
C TYR A 2 -6.11 30.80 -37.62
N ARG A 3 -5.82 29.64 -37.02
CA ARG A 3 -4.98 29.61 -35.83
C ARG A 3 -3.54 29.62 -36.31
N HIS A 4 -2.85 30.73 -36.10
CA HIS A 4 -1.41 30.79 -36.29
C HIS A 4 -0.79 29.71 -35.41
N ARG A 5 -0.29 28.65 -36.03
CA ARG A 5 0.59 27.72 -35.33
C ARG A 5 1.89 28.48 -35.16
N ARG A 6 2.45 28.52 -33.95
CA ARG A 6 3.79 29.08 -33.77
C ARG A 6 4.74 28.26 -34.63
N ASP A 7 5.47 28.92 -35.50
CA ASP A 7 6.45 28.25 -36.34
C ASP A 7 7.57 27.71 -35.45
N VAL A 8 8.21 26.62 -35.89
CA VAL A 8 9.25 25.93 -35.11
C VAL A 8 10.43 26.86 -34.80
N ASN A 9 10.68 27.87 -35.64
CA ASN A 9 11.69 28.91 -35.42
C ASN A 9 11.33 29.93 -34.32
N GLU A 10 10.07 29.97 -33.87
CA GLU A 10 9.60 30.82 -32.77
C GLU A 10 9.60 30.08 -31.41
N LEU A 11 9.97 28.80 -31.39
CA LEU A 11 10.14 28.09 -30.14
C LEU A 11 11.39 28.63 -29.44
N PRO A 12 11.32 28.94 -28.13
CA PRO A 12 12.53 29.25 -27.38
C PRO A 12 13.49 28.06 -27.53
N SER A 13 14.70 28.32 -28.01
CA SER A 13 15.76 27.34 -28.01
C SER A 13 15.99 26.96 -26.55
N ASN A 14 15.63 25.73 -26.19
CA ASN A 14 15.97 25.12 -24.90
C ASN A 14 17.47 24.81 -24.89
N GLU A 15 18.29 25.83 -25.12
CA GLU A 15 19.73 25.76 -24.99
C GLU A 15 20.00 25.50 -23.52
N TYR A 16 20.57 24.33 -23.26
CA TYR A 16 20.81 23.86 -21.91
C TYR A 16 21.79 24.84 -21.25
N LEU A 17 21.25 25.74 -20.42
CA LEU A 17 22.06 26.51 -19.51
C LEU A 17 22.52 25.51 -18.44
N PRO A 18 23.83 25.22 -18.31
CA PRO A 18 24.30 24.41 -17.21
C PRO A 18 23.78 25.05 -15.92
N PRO A 19 23.48 24.24 -14.89
CA PRO A 19 23.08 24.79 -13.60
C PRO A 19 24.08 25.89 -13.25
N VAL A 20 23.57 27.11 -13.03
CA VAL A 20 24.40 28.21 -12.54
C VAL A 20 25.16 27.64 -11.36
N ALA A 21 26.48 27.73 -11.42
CA ALA A 21 27.36 27.26 -10.37
C ALA A 21 27.11 28.11 -9.11
N VAL A 22 25.98 27.90 -8.45
CA VAL A 22 25.78 28.24 -7.04
C VAL A 22 26.72 27.27 -6.34
N ALA A 23 27.92 27.76 -6.04
CA ALA A 23 29.02 27.02 -5.45
C ALA A 23 29.58 25.86 -6.31
N GLN A 24 30.42 26.21 -7.29
CA GLN A 24 31.70 25.49 -7.46
C GLN A 24 32.70 25.87 -6.35
N GLU A 25 32.22 26.19 -5.15
CA GLU A 25 33.05 26.38 -3.98
C GLU A 25 33.15 25.04 -3.28
N GLN A 26 34.25 24.37 -3.63
CA GLN A 26 34.90 23.35 -2.83
C GLN A 26 34.11 22.04 -2.77
N ALA A 27 34.77 20.97 -3.20
CA ALA A 27 34.62 19.70 -2.53
C ALA A 27 35.04 19.90 -1.07
N VAL A 28 34.21 20.59 -0.29
CA VAL A 28 34.18 20.45 1.15
C VAL A 28 33.90 18.96 1.30
N TYR A 29 34.83 18.24 1.93
CA TYR A 29 34.51 16.95 2.52
C TYR A 29 33.28 17.21 3.38
N GLU A 30 32.09 16.96 2.84
CA GLU A 30 30.87 17.02 3.62
C GLU A 30 31.12 16.05 4.76
N ALA A 31 31.15 16.58 5.99
CA ALA A 31 31.04 15.77 7.19
C ALA A 31 29.97 14.71 6.93
N PRO A 32 30.16 13.45 7.38
CA PRO A 32 29.31 12.34 6.96
C PRO A 32 27.85 12.78 7.02
N GLN A 33 27.23 12.96 5.84
CA GLN A 33 25.81 13.26 5.76
C GLN A 33 25.16 12.21 6.64
N GLU A 34 24.38 12.66 7.64
CA GLU A 34 23.62 11.80 8.56
C GLU A 34 23.06 10.63 7.75
N SER A 35 23.70 9.46 7.88
CA SER A 35 23.37 8.31 7.06
C SER A 35 21.92 8.00 7.34
N ALA A 36 21.10 7.90 6.29
CA ALA A 36 19.67 7.60 6.43
C ALA A 36 19.49 6.45 7.42
N VAL A 37 18.55 6.59 8.36
CA VAL A 37 18.31 5.61 9.43
C VAL A 37 18.18 4.22 8.80
N LEU A 38 19.21 3.41 9.00
CA LEU A 38 19.26 2.04 8.50
C LEU A 38 18.28 1.23 9.35
N ALA A 39 17.39 0.50 8.68
CA ALA A 39 16.55 -0.48 9.35
C ALA A 39 17.24 -1.85 9.34
N ASP A 40 16.63 -2.86 9.98
CA ASP A 40 17.19 -4.22 10.06
C ASP A 40 17.43 -4.87 8.68
N ASP A 41 16.76 -4.38 7.64
CA ASP A 41 16.89 -4.76 6.23
C ASP A 41 17.86 -3.88 5.42
N GLY A 42 18.55 -2.94 6.06
CA GLY A 42 19.62 -2.12 5.46
C GLY A 42 19.17 -0.70 5.12
N TYR A 43 18.06 -0.49 4.40
CA TYR A 43 17.64 0.86 4.00
C TYR A 43 16.13 1.08 4.13
N ARG A 44 15.73 2.18 4.78
CA ARG A 44 14.35 2.68 4.75
C ARG A 44 14.24 4.00 4.01
N TYR A 45 13.40 4.01 2.97
CA TYR A 45 12.88 5.26 2.43
C TYR A 45 11.89 5.90 3.40
N LYS A 46 11.84 7.23 3.41
CA LYS A 46 10.80 7.96 4.15
C LYS A 46 9.43 7.71 3.52
N ILE A 47 8.42 7.48 4.35
CA ILE A 47 7.02 7.36 3.90
C ILE A 47 6.34 8.71 4.11
N VAL A 48 5.90 9.36 3.04
CA VAL A 48 5.08 10.57 3.11
C VAL A 48 3.61 10.17 3.01
N ARG A 49 2.91 10.12 4.15
CA ARG A 49 1.46 9.84 4.19
C ARG A 49 0.68 11.13 3.95
N ARG A 50 -0.10 11.17 2.87
CA ARG A 50 -0.98 12.31 2.57
C ARG A 50 -2.33 12.11 3.26
N LEU A 51 -2.62 12.96 4.26
CA LEU A 51 -3.94 12.98 4.89
C LEU A 51 -4.99 13.36 3.84
N LYS A 52 -5.95 12.47 3.59
CA LYS A 52 -7.10 12.76 2.74
C LYS A 52 -8.33 12.91 3.64
N TYR A 53 -8.78 14.15 3.83
CA TYR A 53 -10.05 14.40 4.49
C TYR A 53 -11.17 13.82 3.63
N ARG A 54 -11.97 12.92 4.22
CA ARG A 54 -13.18 12.37 3.62
C ARG A 54 -14.31 12.68 4.57
N HIS A 55 -15.34 13.34 4.08
CA HIS A 55 -16.57 13.51 4.84
C HIS A 55 -17.19 12.13 5.05
N ARG A 56 -17.14 11.63 6.29
CA ARG A 56 -17.92 10.47 6.71
C ARG A 56 -19.13 11.02 7.45
N ARG A 57 -20.27 10.33 7.38
CA ARG A 57 -21.43 10.69 8.20
C ARG A 57 -21.05 10.52 9.65
N ASP A 58 -21.35 11.52 10.46
CA ASP A 58 -21.16 11.43 11.90
C ASP A 58 -22.19 10.47 12.51
N VAL A 59 -21.93 10.00 13.73
CA VAL A 59 -22.82 9.05 14.43
C VAL A 59 -24.25 9.61 14.54
N ASN A 60 -24.40 10.93 14.67
CA ASN A 60 -25.70 11.62 14.74
C ASN A 60 -26.46 11.66 13.41
N GLU A 61 -25.76 11.45 12.29
CA GLU A 61 -26.34 11.40 10.94
C GLU A 61 -26.53 9.97 10.43
N LEU A 62 -26.15 8.96 11.24
CA LEU A 62 -26.49 7.59 10.93
C LEU A 62 -28.00 7.46 11.05
N PRO A 63 -28.68 6.82 10.07
CA PRO A 63 -30.05 6.41 10.28
C PRO A 63 -30.05 5.57 11.56
N SER A 64 -30.84 5.99 12.55
CA SER A 64 -31.13 5.17 13.72
C SER A 64 -31.45 3.79 13.18
N ASN A 65 -30.74 2.77 13.65
CA ASN A 65 -31.03 1.38 13.29
C ASN A 65 -32.43 1.05 13.86
N GLU A 66 -33.46 1.54 13.19
CA GLU A 66 -34.84 1.14 13.35
C GLU A 66 -34.87 -0.30 12.86
N TYR A 67 -34.45 -1.18 13.77
CA TYR A 67 -34.61 -2.60 13.64
C TYR A 67 -36.09 -2.85 13.45
N LEU A 68 -36.46 -3.06 12.20
CA LEU A 68 -37.69 -3.77 11.91
C LEU A 68 -37.47 -5.16 12.51
N PRO A 69 -38.30 -5.60 13.48
CA PRO A 69 -38.17 -6.94 14.02
C PRO A 69 -38.20 -7.92 12.85
N PRO A 70 -37.37 -8.98 12.87
CA PRO A 70 -37.43 -9.99 11.83
C PRO A 70 -38.87 -10.46 11.74
N VAL A 71 -39.49 -10.26 10.56
CA VAL A 71 -40.78 -10.87 10.25
C VAL A 71 -40.61 -12.35 10.57
N ALA A 72 -41.45 -12.88 11.45
CA ALA A 72 -41.40 -14.27 11.86
C ALA A 72 -41.64 -15.16 10.63
N VAL A 73 -40.57 -15.42 9.86
CA VAL A 73 -40.52 -16.52 8.92
C VAL A 73 -40.48 -17.75 9.83
N ALA A 74 -41.58 -18.50 9.82
CA ALA A 74 -41.80 -19.65 10.68
C ALA A 74 -40.51 -20.46 10.87
N SER A 75 -40.19 -20.77 12.12
CA SER A 75 -39.07 -21.63 12.51
C SER A 75 -39.17 -22.96 11.76
N ALA A 76 -38.46 -23.08 10.65
CA ALA A 76 -38.21 -24.35 10.00
C ALA A 76 -37.09 -25.04 10.79
N PRO A 77 -37.23 -26.32 11.18
CA PRO A 77 -36.18 -27.02 11.88
C PRO A 77 -34.98 -27.19 10.93
N VAL A 78 -33.89 -26.49 11.24
CA VAL A 78 -32.59 -26.75 10.62
C VAL A 78 -32.12 -28.10 11.13
N ALA A 79 -32.12 -29.11 10.26
CA ALA A 79 -31.55 -30.41 10.55
C ALA A 79 -30.05 -30.24 10.81
N VAL A 80 -29.63 -30.47 12.06
CA VAL A 80 -28.22 -30.49 12.45
C VAL A 80 -27.59 -31.73 11.82
N VAL A 81 -26.81 -31.54 10.75
CA VAL A 81 -25.94 -32.59 10.22
C VAL A 81 -24.73 -32.66 11.14
N GLU A 82 -24.66 -33.74 11.92
CA GLU A 82 -23.51 -34.08 12.76
C GLU A 82 -22.27 -34.23 11.86
N PRO A 83 -21.19 -33.46 12.07
CA PRO A 83 -19.99 -33.61 11.28
C PRO A 83 -19.35 -34.96 11.63
N GLN A 84 -19.44 -35.91 10.70
CA GLN A 84 -18.70 -37.17 10.77
C GLN A 84 -17.20 -36.82 10.74
N ILE A 85 -16.56 -36.87 11.91
CA ILE A 85 -15.11 -36.74 12.04
C ILE A 85 -14.52 -38.01 11.43
N VAL A 86 -14.07 -37.90 10.19
CA VAL A 86 -13.27 -38.95 9.56
C VAL A 86 -11.90 -38.87 10.21
N ASP A 87 -11.55 -39.89 11.00
CA ASP A 87 -10.20 -40.10 11.52
C ASP A 87 -9.25 -40.36 10.35
N ILE A 88 -8.77 -39.28 9.74
CA ILE A 88 -7.65 -39.32 8.81
C ILE A 88 -6.44 -39.68 9.67
N PRO A 89 -5.75 -40.82 9.43
CA PRO A 89 -4.53 -41.12 10.15
C PRO A 89 -3.56 -39.98 9.87
N GLN A 90 -3.23 -39.22 10.93
CA GLN A 90 -2.17 -38.23 10.89
C GLN A 90 -0.87 -39.02 10.73
N GLU A 91 -0.44 -39.25 9.51
CA GLU A 91 0.91 -39.76 9.26
C GLU A 91 1.87 -38.70 9.79
N SER A 92 2.42 -38.95 10.99
CA SER A 92 3.53 -38.17 11.52
C SER A 92 4.68 -38.33 10.53
N ALA A 93 4.96 -37.28 9.76
CA ALA A 93 6.13 -37.24 8.88
C ALA A 93 7.37 -37.40 9.76
N VAL A 94 7.92 -38.62 9.79
CA VAL A 94 9.19 -38.92 10.46
C VAL A 94 10.26 -38.17 9.68
N LEU A 95 10.81 -37.11 10.30
CA LEU A 95 11.90 -36.34 9.75
C LEU A 95 13.15 -37.24 9.82
N ALA A 96 13.50 -37.89 8.72
CA ALA A 96 14.72 -38.67 8.63
C ALA A 96 15.94 -37.73 8.69
N ASP A 97 17.02 -38.18 9.33
CA ASP A 97 18.27 -37.38 9.48
C ASP A 97 19.00 -37.17 8.15
N ASP A 98 18.65 -37.89 7.09
CA ASP A 98 19.21 -37.76 5.76
C ASP A 98 18.35 -36.83 4.88
N GLY A 99 18.54 -35.53 5.09
CA GLY A 99 17.84 -34.47 4.38
C GLY A 99 17.78 -34.65 2.85
N TYR A 100 16.53 -34.63 2.35
CA TYR A 100 16.08 -34.57 0.96
C TYR A 100 16.32 -35.81 0.08
N ARG A 101 15.22 -36.45 -0.33
CA ARG A 101 15.16 -37.23 -1.57
C ARG A 101 14.44 -36.42 -2.65
N TYR A 102 15.06 -36.38 -3.84
CA TYR A 102 14.56 -35.78 -5.08
C TYR A 102 13.31 -36.49 -5.58
#